data_AF-A0A920U349-F1
#
_entry.id   AF-A0A920U349-F1
#
_cell.length_a   1.000
_cell.length_b   1.000
_cell.length_c   1.000
_cell.angle_alpha   90.00
_cell.angle_beta   90.00
_cell.angle_gamma   90.00
#
_symmetry.space_group_name_H-M   'P 1'
#
loop_
_entity.id
_entity.type
_entity.pdbx_description
1 polymer ?
#
loop_
_entity_poly.entity_id
_entity_poly.type
_entity_poly.pdbx_seq_one_letter_code
_entity_poly.pdbx_strand_id
1 'polypeptide(L)' 'MNSNNHVDQGAALIITSTDYAKQLGIPEERWIYPLAATEAWDHLCVSERDNLHSSPAIRLAASSLLLRQG' A
#
# COMPACT_ATOMS: atom_id res chain seq x y z
N MET A 1 2.45 5.84 -22.10
CA MET A 1 3.88 5.48 -22.00
C MET A 1 3.95 4.06 -21.46
N ASN A 2 4.56 3.09 -22.15
CA ASN A 2 4.73 1.73 -21.61
C ASN A 2 6.21 1.38 -21.49
N SER A 3 6.63 0.98 -20.30
CA SER A 3 7.85 0.19 -20.08
C SER A 3 7.51 -0.92 -19.11
N ASN A 4 7.69 -2.16 -19.57
CA ASN A 4 7.80 -3.34 -18.73
C ASN A 4 9.29 -3.69 -18.70
N ASN A 5 10.03 -3.04 -17.81
CA ASN A 5 11.49 -3.07 -17.81
C ASN A 5 11.98 -4.38 -17.21
N HIS A 6 12.38 -5.33 -18.05
CA HIS A 6 12.87 -6.66 -17.71
C HIS A 6 14.04 -6.59 -16.70
N VAL A 7 13.73 -6.63 -15.41
CA VAL A 7 14.69 -6.50 -14.30
C VAL A 7 14.58 -7.66 -13.33
N ASP A 8 15.69 -7.99 -12.69
CA ASP A 8 15.71 -8.80 -11.47
C ASP A 8 15.90 -7.84 -10.27
N GLN A 9 14.80 -7.58 -9.55
CA GLN A 9 14.79 -6.66 -8.41
C GLN A 9 13.94 -7.22 -7.27
N GLY A 10 14.35 -6.93 -6.04
CA GLY A 10 13.62 -7.29 -4.82
C GLY A 10 13.48 -6.09 -3.89
N ALA A 11 12.43 -6.12 -3.07
CA ALA A 11 12.21 -5.17 -1.98
C ALA A 11 11.78 -5.92 -0.73
N ALA A 12 12.13 -5.39 0.43
CA ALA A 12 11.71 -5.93 1.72
C ALA A 12 11.34 -4.79 2.67
N LEU A 13 10.34 -5.03 3.51
CA LEU A 13 9.96 -4.16 4.61
C LEU A 13 10.08 -4.99 5.89
N ILE A 14 10.70 -4.40 6.92
CA ILE A 14 10.73 -4.98 8.26
C ILE A 14 9.69 -4.25 9.09
N ILE A 15 8.68 -4.98 9.55
CA ILE A 15 7.62 -4.45 10.40
C ILE A 15 7.75 -5.12 11.76
N THR A 16 7.68 -4.32 12.82
CA THR A 16 7.79 -4.79 14.20
C THR A 16 7.02 -3.86 15.12
N SER A 17 6.75 -4.32 16.34
CA SER A 17 6.34 -3.41 17.41
C SER A 17 7.50 -2.50 17.84
N THR A 18 7.14 -1.33 18.38
CA THR A 18 8.07 -0.38 19.00
C THR A 18 8.91 -1.03 20.11
N ASP A 19 8.29 -1.86 20.96
CA ASP A 19 9.00 -2.50 22.08
C ASP A 19 10.11 -3.43 21.61
N TYR A 20 9.85 -4.21 20.56
CA TYR A 20 10.86 -5.10 20.01
C TYR A 20 11.95 -4.34 19.26
N ALA A 21 11.60 -3.25 18.55
CA ALA A 21 12.59 -2.36 17.95
C ALA A 21 13.53 -1.75 18.99
N LYS A 22 13.01 -1.37 20.17
CA LYS A 22 13.82 -0.91 21.32
C LYS A 22 14.74 -1.99 21.86
N GLN A 23 14.24 -3.22 22.04
CA GLN A 23 15.07 -4.35 22.50
C GLN A 23 16.24 -4.64 21.55
N LEU A 24 16.03 -4.48 20.24
CA LEU A 24 17.06 -4.63 19.21
C LEU A 24 17.97 -3.40 19.06
N GLY A 25 17.72 -2.31 19.81
CA GLY A 25 18.50 -1.08 19.72
C GLY A 25 18.37 -0.34 18.38
N ILE A 26 17.25 -0.49 17.68
CA ILE A 26 17.01 0.24 16.42
C ILE A 26 16.74 1.72 16.76
N PRO A 27 17.51 2.68 16.24
CA PRO A 27 17.33 4.10 16.53
C PRO A 27 15.97 4.61 16.07
N GLU A 28 15.30 5.34 16.95
CA GLU A 28 13.91 5.81 16.79
C GLU A 28 13.76 6.82 15.66
N GLU A 29 14.80 7.59 15.35
CA GLU A 29 14.81 8.53 14.21
C GLU A 29 14.66 7.84 12.84
N ARG A 30 14.80 6.51 12.79
CA ARG A 30 14.61 5.70 11.58
C ARG A 30 13.22 5.08 11.48
N TRP A 31 12.39 5.18 12.52
CA TRP A 31 11.10 4.51 12.54
C TRP A 31 10.06 5.28 11.74
N ILE A 32 9.24 4.54 10.99
CA ILE A 32 8.10 5.07 10.25
C ILE A 32 6.86 4.32 10.75
N TYR A 33 5.85 5.08 11.18
CA TYR A 33 4.58 4.53 11.62
C TYR A 33 3.55 4.60 10.48
N PRO A 34 3.16 3.47 9.87
CA PRO A 34 2.03 3.47 8.93
C PRO A 34 0.74 3.76 9.70
N LEU A 35 0.18 4.95 9.51
CA LEU A 35 -0.97 5.42 10.29
C LEU A 35 -2.28 4.72 9.91
N ALA A 36 -2.44 4.35 8.64
CA ALA A 36 -3.60 3.62 8.15
C ALA A 36 -3.28 2.88 6.86
N ALA A 37 -4.06 1.82 6.59
CA ALA A 37 -4.11 1.13 5.31
C ALA A 37 -5.57 0.79 4.98
N THR A 38 -5.88 0.75 3.70
CA THR A 38 -7.20 0.39 3.17
C THR A 38 -7.05 -0.48 1.94
N GLU A 39 -8.05 -1.31 1.69
CA GLU A 39 -8.13 -2.17 0.51
C GLU A 39 -9.53 -2.10 -0.11
N ALA A 40 -9.59 -2.29 -1.41
CA ALA A 40 -10.80 -2.45 -2.18
C ALA A 40 -10.47 -3.24 -3.46
N TRP A 41 -11.48 -3.90 -4.02
CA TRP A 41 -11.32 -4.79 -5.17
C TRP A 41 -12.24 -4.35 -6.30
N ASP A 42 -11.71 -4.32 -7.53
CA ASP A 42 -12.53 -4.23 -8.72
C ASP A 42 -13.12 -5.62 -9.05
N HIS A 43 -13.94 -5.70 -10.11
CA HIS A 43 -14.37 -6.96 -10.70
C HIS A 43 -13.19 -7.90 -10.97
N LEU A 44 -13.43 -9.19 -10.74
CA LEU A 44 -12.43 -10.24 -10.93
C LEU A 44 -12.02 -10.37 -12.41
N CYS A 45 -12.99 -10.28 -13.32
CA CYS A 45 -12.74 -10.26 -14.76
C CYS A 45 -12.73 -8.83 -15.29
N VAL A 46 -11.70 -8.47 -16.08
CA VAL A 46 -11.62 -7.14 -16.72
C VAL A 46 -12.82 -6.89 -17.65
N SER A 47 -13.36 -7.93 -18.29
CA SER A 47 -14.53 -7.85 -19.17
C SER A 47 -15.83 -7.46 -18.45
N GLU A 48 -15.87 -7.59 -17.13
CA GLU A 48 -17.02 -7.22 -16.30
C GLU A 48 -16.94 -5.76 -15.82
N ARG A 49 -15.84 -5.05 -16.11
CA ARG A 49 -15.71 -3.64 -15.75
C ARG A 49 -16.57 -2.76 -16.67
N ASP A 50 -17.27 -1.79 -16.07
CA ASP A 50 -18.06 -0.78 -16.80
C ASP A 50 -17.24 -0.01 -17.83
N ASN A 51 -15.96 0.22 -17.54
CA ASN A 51 -15.02 0.87 -18.44
C ASN A 51 -13.57 0.47 -18.13
N LEU A 52 -12.68 0.73 -19.07
CA LEU A 52 -11.26 0.34 -18.98
C LEU A 52 -10.31 1.50 -18.64
N HIS A 53 -10.82 2.72 -18.46
CA HIS A 53 -10.00 3.90 -18.18
C HIS A 53 -10.04 4.33 -16.71
N SER A 54 -10.77 3.61 -15.85
CA SER A 54 -10.88 3.94 -14.43
C SER A 54 -11.00 2.71 -13.53
N SER A 55 -10.81 2.91 -12.21
CA SER A 55 -11.00 1.91 -11.15
C SER A 55 -11.78 2.54 -9.99
N PRO A 56 -13.06 2.18 -9.80
CA PRO A 56 -13.80 2.54 -8.60
C PRO A 56 -13.13 2.06 -7.31
N ALA A 57 -12.54 0.86 -7.32
CA ALA A 57 -11.86 0.30 -6.16
C ALA A 57 -10.69 1.18 -5.67
N ILE A 58 -9.82 1.63 -6.59
CA ILE A 58 -8.70 2.53 -6.23
C ILE A 58 -9.22 3.82 -5.60
N ARG A 59 -10.28 4.42 -6.17
CA ARG A 59 -10.88 5.65 -5.61
C ARG A 59 -11.43 5.42 -4.21
N LEU A 60 -12.18 4.34 -4.00
CA LEU A 60 -12.78 4.02 -2.70
C LEU A 60 -11.71 3.75 -1.64
N ALA A 61 -10.68 2.96 -1.97
CA ALA A 61 -9.57 2.70 -1.06
C ALA A 61 -8.87 4.00 -0.64
N ALA A 62 -8.56 4.88 -1.61
CA ALA A 62 -7.93 6.17 -1.34
C ALA A 62 -8.82 7.10 -0.50
N SER A 63 -10.11 7.22 -0.84
CA SER A 63 -11.07 8.00 -0.05
C SER A 63 -11.20 7.47 1.38
N SER A 64 -11.30 6.15 1.55
CA SER A 64 -11.36 5.54 2.88
C SER A 64 -10.08 5.76 3.69
N LEU A 65 -8.92 5.78 3.03
CA LEU A 65 -7.64 6.06 3.68
C LEU A 65 -7.63 7.46 4.26
N LEU A 66 -8.00 8.46 3.44
CA LEU A 66 -7.99 9.88 3.84
C LEU A 66 -9.00 10.17 4.94
N LEU A 67 -10.16 9.49 4.94
CA LEU A 67 -11.14 9.60 6.01
C LEU A 67 -10.64 9.06 7.36
N ARG A 68 -9.69 8.12 7.36
CA ARG A 68 -9.11 7.54 8.59
C ARG A 68 -7.91 8.32 9.13
N GLN A 69 -7.42 9.32 8.39
CA GLN A 69 -6.32 10.19 8.81
C GLN A 69 -6.81 11.45 9.56
N GLY A 70 -8.12 11.56 9.83
CA GLY A 70 -8.76 12.65 10.56
C GLY A 70 -9.37 12.19 11.88
#